data_AF-A0A644TTS0-F1
#
_entry.id   AF-A0A644TTS0-F1
#
_cell.length_a   1.000
_cell.length_b   1.000
_cell.length_c   1.000
_cell.angle_alpha   90.00
_cell.angle_beta   90.00
_cell.angle_gamma   90.00
#
_symmetry.space_group_name_H-M   'P 1'
#
loop_
_entity.id
_entity.type
_entity.pdbx_description
1 polymer ?
#
loop_
_entity_poly.entity_id
_entity_poly.type
_entity_poly.pdbx_seq_one_letter_code
_entity_poly.pdbx_strand_id
1 'polypeptide(L)'
;MEAVARERPPVRGTAMAYQFTFEPIAANWPLLVQGAALTLALTAVSATVGLAVGILGAVSREWRLPFLHSFFTAYVECVRNTPFIVQLYFIYFGLPALGVRLNGWEASVLAMVVNLGAYSTEIVRAGVAAVPKGLIEAAESLAMSRWQCLRHVILRPALKTVWPALCSQIVIVMLGSSVCSQIAAEELTFEANLIQSRTFRAFEVYLASTLMYLALAIAVRKSLHAFGKHYIRRGRA
;
A
#
# COMPACT_ATOMS: atom_id res chain seq x y z
N MET A 1 20.70 -73.85 -6.77
CA MET A 1 20.48 -73.22 -8.09
C MET A 1 19.61 -71.99 -7.91
N GLU A 2 20.30 -70.85 -7.94
CA GLU A 2 19.86 -69.52 -8.38
C GLU A 2 18.55 -68.94 -7.84
N ALA A 3 18.71 -68.09 -6.82
CA ALA A 3 17.83 -66.99 -6.53
C ALA A 3 17.72 -66.09 -7.77
N VAL A 4 16.55 -66.07 -8.40
CA VAL A 4 16.20 -65.16 -9.49
C VAL A 4 16.18 -63.74 -8.94
N ALA A 5 17.30 -63.03 -9.11
CA ALA A 5 17.39 -61.60 -8.95
C ALA A 5 16.46 -60.94 -9.97
N ARG A 6 15.26 -60.54 -9.52
CA ARG A 6 14.40 -59.63 -10.28
C ARG A 6 15.07 -58.26 -10.29
N GLU A 7 15.81 -57.96 -11.35
CA GLU A 7 16.21 -56.60 -11.68
C GLU A 7 14.95 -55.73 -11.72
N ARG A 8 14.86 -54.76 -10.80
CA ARG A 8 13.86 -53.70 -10.90
C ARG A 8 14.21 -52.91 -12.16
N PRO A 9 13.26 -52.68 -13.09
CA PRO A 9 13.56 -51.83 -14.24
C PRO A 9 13.99 -50.45 -13.71
N PRO A 10 14.96 -49.79 -14.37
CA PRO A 10 15.37 -48.46 -13.96
C PRO A 10 14.13 -47.57 -14.07
N VAL A 11 13.67 -47.02 -12.94
CA VAL A 11 12.75 -45.89 -12.94
C VAL A 11 13.53 -44.74 -13.55
N ARG A 12 13.51 -44.64 -14.89
CA ARG A 12 13.91 -43.44 -15.59
C ARG A 12 12.92 -42.39 -15.13
N GLY A 13 13.32 -41.64 -14.09
CA GLY A 13 12.69 -40.40 -13.72
C GLY A 13 12.87 -39.43 -14.89
N THR A 14 12.04 -39.56 -15.92
CA THR A 14 11.68 -38.42 -16.77
C THR A 14 11.04 -37.44 -15.81
N ALA A 15 11.83 -36.50 -15.30
CA ALA A 15 11.31 -35.28 -14.73
C ALA A 15 10.26 -34.79 -15.72
N MET A 16 8.99 -34.81 -15.33
CA MET A 16 7.92 -34.23 -16.15
C MET A 16 8.29 -32.76 -16.32
N ALA A 17 8.88 -32.42 -17.47
CA ALA A 17 9.26 -31.06 -17.77
C ALA A 17 7.98 -30.23 -17.71
N TYR A 18 7.95 -29.24 -16.83
CA TYR A 18 6.81 -28.35 -16.69
C TYR A 18 6.54 -27.69 -18.04
N GLN A 19 5.34 -27.91 -18.60
CA GLN A 19 4.96 -27.33 -19.88
C GLN A 19 4.27 -25.99 -19.64
N PHE A 20 4.98 -24.91 -19.95
CA PHE A 20 4.46 -23.55 -19.86
C PHE A 20 3.31 -23.34 -20.84
N THR A 21 2.16 -22.90 -20.34
CA THR A 21 0.98 -22.59 -21.16
C THR A 21 0.38 -21.25 -20.77
N PHE A 22 0.47 -20.26 -21.66
CA PHE A 22 -0.03 -18.89 -21.43
C PHE A 22 -1.44 -18.64 -22.00
N GLU A 23 -2.04 -19.63 -22.65
CA GLU A 23 -3.41 -19.55 -23.19
C GLU A 23 -4.44 -19.11 -22.13
N PRO A 24 -4.44 -19.64 -20.88
CA PRO A 24 -5.40 -19.21 -19.87
C PRO A 24 -5.31 -17.72 -19.53
N ILE A 25 -4.11 -17.14 -19.61
CA ILE A 25 -3.90 -15.70 -19.36
C ILE A 25 -4.45 -14.88 -20.51
N ALA A 26 -4.20 -15.30 -21.76
CA ALA A 26 -4.75 -14.62 -22.93
C ALA A 26 -6.29 -14.66 -22.94
N ALA A 27 -6.88 -15.81 -22.61
CA ALA A 27 -8.33 -15.98 -22.55
C ALA A 27 -8.99 -15.14 -21.44
N ASN A 28 -8.29 -14.90 -20.33
CA ASN A 28 -8.80 -14.14 -19.18
C ASN A 28 -8.16 -12.74 -19.05
N TRP A 29 -7.52 -12.25 -20.10
CA TRP A 29 -6.86 -10.94 -20.09
C TRP A 29 -7.78 -9.78 -19.67
N PRO A 30 -9.06 -9.72 -20.12
CA PRO A 30 -9.98 -8.66 -19.67
C PRO A 30 -10.21 -8.66 -18.15
N LEU A 31 -10.29 -9.84 -17.53
CA LEU A 31 -10.47 -9.95 -16.07
C LEU A 31 -9.25 -9.43 -15.33
N LEU A 32 -8.03 -9.79 -15.76
CA LEU A 32 -6.80 -9.28 -15.17
C LEU A 32 -6.68 -7.76 -15.29
N VAL A 33 -7.05 -7.19 -16.45
CA VAL A 33 -7.06 -5.73 -16.65
C VAL A 33 -8.09 -5.05 -15.76
N GLN A 34 -9.29 -5.64 -15.60
CA GLN A 34 -10.31 -5.15 -14.68
C GLN A 34 -9.82 -5.19 -13.22
N GLY A 35 -9.24 -6.30 -12.78
CA GLY A 35 -8.65 -6.43 -11.45
C GLY A 35 -7.54 -5.40 -11.21
N ALA A 36 -6.68 -5.14 -12.21
CA ALA A 36 -5.68 -4.08 -12.14
C ALA A 36 -6.29 -2.68 -12.03
N ALA A 37 -7.38 -2.39 -12.75
CA ALA A 37 -8.10 -1.13 -12.64
C ALA A 37 -8.73 -0.97 -11.24
N LEU A 38 -9.30 -2.04 -10.68
CA LEU A 38 -9.86 -2.05 -9.33
C LEU A 38 -8.78 -1.92 -8.25
N THR A 39 -7.60 -2.53 -8.41
CA THR A 39 -6.42 -2.26 -7.57
C THR A 39 -6.05 -0.78 -7.56
N LEU A 40 -6.02 -0.14 -8.74
CA LEU A 40 -5.73 1.29 -8.84
C LEU A 40 -6.82 2.15 -8.19
N ALA A 41 -8.09 1.79 -8.35
CA ALA A 41 -9.21 2.49 -7.74
C ALA A 41 -9.19 2.37 -6.20
N LEU A 42 -8.97 1.18 -5.64
CA LEU A 42 -8.77 0.96 -4.20
C LEU A 42 -7.64 1.84 -3.68
N THR A 43 -6.51 1.83 -4.40
CA THR A 43 -5.32 2.59 -4.04
C THR A 43 -5.59 4.08 -4.09
N ALA A 44 -6.26 4.59 -5.13
CA ALA A 44 -6.53 6.02 -5.30
C ALA A 44 -7.44 6.54 -4.18
N VAL A 45 -8.55 5.86 -3.91
CA VAL A 45 -9.49 6.24 -2.85
C VAL A 45 -8.80 6.19 -1.48
N SER A 46 -8.11 5.09 -1.21
CA SER A 46 -7.41 4.91 0.06
C SER A 46 -6.26 5.90 0.22
N ALA A 47 -5.56 6.24 -0.86
CA ALA A 47 -4.49 7.24 -0.88
C ALA A 47 -5.02 8.63 -0.51
N THR A 48 -6.11 9.07 -1.12
CA THR A 48 -6.69 10.39 -0.84
C THR A 48 -7.12 10.52 0.62
N VAL A 49 -7.90 9.56 1.12
CA VAL A 49 -8.44 9.61 2.49
C VAL A 49 -7.35 9.31 3.52
N GLY A 50 -6.50 8.31 3.27
CA GLY A 50 -5.39 7.96 4.14
C GLY A 50 -4.36 9.08 4.30
N LEU A 51 -4.02 9.80 3.22
CA LEU A 51 -3.17 10.99 3.33
C LEU A 51 -3.82 12.10 4.15
N ALA A 52 -5.14 12.33 3.99
CA ALA A 52 -5.86 13.31 4.80
C ALA A 52 -5.82 12.95 6.29
N VAL A 53 -6.09 11.68 6.64
CA VAL A 53 -5.93 11.16 8.01
C VAL A 53 -4.49 11.33 8.50
N GLY A 54 -3.52 11.05 7.64
CA GLY A 54 -2.10 11.22 7.90
C GLY A 54 -1.74 12.65 8.32
N ILE A 55 -2.18 13.63 7.53
CA ILE A 55 -1.96 15.05 7.77
C ILE A 55 -2.65 15.49 9.08
N LEU A 56 -3.90 15.09 9.30
CA LEU A 56 -4.64 15.39 10.53
C LEU A 56 -3.92 14.80 11.77
N GLY A 57 -3.43 13.57 11.68
CA GLY A 57 -2.67 12.93 12.73
C GLY A 57 -1.31 13.59 12.99
N ALA A 58 -0.66 14.10 11.95
CA ALA A 58 0.62 14.81 12.10
C ALA A 58 0.42 16.17 12.76
N VAL A 59 -0.58 16.95 12.31
CA VAL A 59 -0.90 18.27 12.86
C VAL A 59 -1.33 18.17 14.32
N SER A 60 -2.21 17.22 14.65
CA SER A 60 -2.70 17.04 16.02
C SER A 60 -1.58 16.70 17.00
N ARG A 61 -0.60 15.89 16.57
CA ARG A 61 0.55 15.51 17.39
C ARG A 61 1.59 16.62 17.51
N GLU A 62 1.85 17.36 16.44
CA GLU A 62 2.77 18.50 16.47
C GLU A 62 2.26 19.63 17.38
N TRP A 63 0.96 19.91 17.32
CA TRP A 63 0.35 20.98 18.10
C TRP A 63 -0.06 20.57 19.51
N ARG A 64 0.17 19.29 19.87
CA ARG A 64 -0.19 18.70 21.16
C ARG A 64 -1.64 18.99 21.52
N LEU A 65 -2.55 18.87 20.54
CA LEU A 65 -3.98 19.06 20.78
C LEU A 65 -4.43 18.04 21.83
N PRO A 66 -5.07 18.47 22.94
CA PRO A 66 -5.48 17.57 24.00
C PRO A 66 -6.46 16.53 23.45
N PHE A 67 -6.42 15.31 24.00
CA PHE A 67 -7.15 14.11 23.54
C PHE A 67 -6.72 13.58 22.15
N LEU A 68 -6.68 14.43 21.11
CA LEU A 68 -6.29 14.02 19.75
C LEU A 68 -4.85 13.54 19.67
N HIS A 69 -3.92 14.20 20.39
CA HIS A 69 -2.53 13.76 20.47
C HIS A 69 -2.42 12.32 20.97
N SER A 70 -3.10 11.99 22.08
CA SER A 70 -3.06 10.65 22.68
C SER A 70 -3.74 9.62 21.79
N PHE A 71 -4.88 9.96 21.20
CA PHE A 71 -5.58 9.10 20.24
C PHE A 71 -4.70 8.75 19.04
N PHE A 72 -4.15 9.76 18.35
CA PHE A 72 -3.30 9.51 17.18
C PHE A 72 -1.97 8.84 17.54
N THR A 73 -1.44 9.05 18.74
CA THR A 73 -0.25 8.32 19.22
C THR A 73 -0.57 6.84 19.36
N ALA A 74 -1.63 6.48 20.07
CA ALA A 74 -2.06 5.09 20.22
C ALA A 74 -2.44 4.45 18.88
N TYR A 75 -3.21 5.14 18.03
CA TYR A 75 -3.58 4.70 16.69
C TYR A 75 -2.34 4.37 15.84
N VAL A 76 -1.36 5.29 15.77
CA VAL A 76 -0.13 5.08 15.00
C VAL A 76 0.67 3.90 15.55
N GLU A 77 0.81 3.81 16.87
CA GLU A 77 1.56 2.74 17.52
C GLU A 77 0.91 1.38 17.29
N CYS A 78 -0.41 1.25 17.48
CA CYS A 78 -1.12 -0.01 17.23
C CYS A 78 -1.06 -0.42 15.76
N VAL A 79 -1.35 0.50 14.84
CA VAL A 79 -1.45 0.16 13.41
C VAL A 79 -0.10 -0.18 12.80
N ARG A 80 0.98 0.53 13.18
CA ARG A 80 2.32 0.25 12.63
C ARG A 80 2.96 -1.00 13.23
N ASN A 81 2.52 -1.43 14.41
CA ASN A 81 3.04 -2.61 15.11
C ASN A 81 2.15 -3.85 14.96
N THR A 82 1.12 -3.81 14.10
CA THR A 82 0.25 -4.97 13.81
C THR A 82 0.24 -5.29 12.32
N PRO A 83 0.19 -6.58 11.93
CA PRO A 83 0.16 -6.96 10.52
C PRO A 83 -1.11 -6.44 9.81
N PHE A 84 -0.94 -5.94 8.58
CA PHE A 84 -2.05 -5.43 7.77
C PHE A 84 -3.19 -6.45 7.56
N ILE A 85 -2.85 -7.72 7.28
CA ILE A 85 -3.85 -8.77 7.09
C ILE A 85 -4.72 -8.99 8.34
N VAL A 86 -4.14 -8.86 9.53
CA VAL A 86 -4.88 -9.01 10.79
C VAL A 86 -5.85 -7.84 10.98
N GLN A 87 -5.43 -6.62 10.65
CA GLN A 87 -6.30 -5.43 10.67
C GLN A 87 -7.47 -5.58 9.69
N LEU A 88 -7.19 -6.08 8.48
CA LEU A 88 -8.21 -6.35 7.46
C LEU A 88 -9.26 -7.35 7.96
N TYR A 89 -8.81 -8.46 8.55
CA TYR A 89 -9.72 -9.47 9.11
C TYR A 89 -10.53 -8.95 10.29
N PHE A 90 -9.93 -8.15 11.18
CA PHE A 90 -10.66 -7.55 12.28
C PHE A 90 -11.76 -6.60 11.78
N ILE A 91 -11.46 -5.82 10.74
CA ILE A 91 -12.44 -4.93 10.10
C ILE A 91 -13.55 -5.74 9.43
N TYR A 92 -13.22 -6.74 8.62
CA TYR A 92 -14.21 -7.47 7.82
C TYR A 92 -15.04 -8.47 8.64
N PHE A 93 -14.40 -9.24 9.52
CA PHE A 93 -15.06 -10.28 10.31
C PHE A 93 -15.45 -9.83 11.72
N GLY A 94 -14.77 -8.83 12.29
CA GLY A 94 -15.04 -8.34 13.64
C GLY A 94 -16.16 -7.30 13.72
N LEU A 95 -16.20 -6.31 12.80
CA LEU A 95 -17.26 -5.28 12.78
C LEU A 95 -18.69 -5.83 12.67
N PRO A 96 -18.97 -6.93 11.94
CA PRO A 96 -20.30 -7.54 11.94
C PRO A 96 -20.83 -7.92 13.32
N ALA A 97 -19.97 -8.26 14.28
CA ALA A 97 -20.37 -8.53 15.66
C ALA A 97 -20.87 -7.27 16.39
N LEU A 98 -20.49 -6.08 15.90
CA LEU A 98 -20.97 -4.78 16.37
C LEU A 98 -22.17 -4.25 15.55
N GLY A 99 -22.70 -5.06 14.62
CA GLY A 99 -23.83 -4.70 13.77
C GLY A 99 -23.47 -3.96 12.48
N VAL A 100 -22.18 -3.72 12.21
CA VAL A 100 -21.71 -3.05 10.99
C VAL A 100 -21.22 -4.09 9.99
N ARG A 101 -21.93 -4.24 8.87
CA ARG A 101 -21.54 -5.17 7.79
C ARG A 101 -21.00 -4.37 6.62
N LEU A 102 -19.75 -4.63 6.27
CA LEU A 102 -19.07 -4.04 5.13
C LEU A 102 -18.92 -5.11 4.04
N ASN A 103 -19.05 -4.73 2.78
CA ASN A 103 -18.63 -5.60 1.69
C ASN A 103 -17.08 -5.63 1.58
N GLY A 104 -16.55 -6.54 0.77
CA GLY A 104 -15.10 -6.72 0.60
C GLY A 104 -14.41 -5.41 0.21
N TRP A 105 -14.98 -4.67 -0.74
CA TRP A 105 -14.45 -3.38 -1.19
C TRP A 105 -14.38 -2.33 -0.07
N GLU A 106 -15.47 -2.13 0.66
CA GLU A 106 -15.56 -1.16 1.76
C GLU A 106 -14.58 -1.48 2.88
N ALA A 107 -14.49 -2.76 3.27
CA ALA A 107 -13.56 -3.22 4.28
C ALA A 107 -12.10 -3.03 3.84
N SER A 108 -11.79 -3.31 2.57
CA SER A 108 -10.46 -3.05 1.99
C SER A 108 -10.10 -1.58 2.02
N VAL A 109 -11.00 -0.70 1.56
CA VAL A 109 -10.77 0.76 1.61
C VAL A 109 -10.53 1.21 3.05
N LEU A 110 -11.38 0.79 3.99
CA LEU A 110 -11.23 1.18 5.40
C LEU A 110 -9.89 0.70 5.97
N ALA A 111 -9.53 -0.56 5.76
CA ALA A 111 -8.27 -1.12 6.24
C ALA A 111 -7.06 -0.41 5.62
N MET A 112 -7.10 -0.15 4.31
CA MET A 112 -6.02 0.55 3.61
C MET A 112 -5.90 2.01 4.05
N VAL A 113 -7.01 2.72 4.29
CA VAL A 113 -7.02 4.09 4.85
C VAL A 113 -6.42 4.11 6.26
N VAL A 114 -6.84 3.18 7.12
CA VAL A 114 -6.33 3.04 8.49
C VAL A 114 -4.82 2.79 8.45
N ASN A 115 -4.36 1.88 7.59
CA ASN A 115 -2.94 1.57 7.47
C ASN A 115 -2.14 2.77 6.92
N LEU A 116 -2.54 3.29 5.76
CA LEU A 116 -1.85 4.41 5.11
C LEU A 116 -1.84 5.66 5.98
N GLY A 117 -2.93 5.95 6.69
CA GLY A 117 -3.03 7.10 7.59
C GLY A 117 -1.98 7.07 8.69
N ALA A 118 -1.78 5.93 9.34
CA ALA A 118 -0.82 5.78 10.43
C ALA A 118 0.63 5.98 9.94
N TYR A 119 0.99 5.35 8.83
CA TYR A 119 2.31 5.55 8.22
C TYR A 119 2.50 6.98 7.71
N SER A 120 1.47 7.57 7.10
CA SER A 120 1.52 8.94 6.58
C SER A 120 1.64 9.97 7.70
N THR A 121 0.99 9.77 8.84
CA THR A 121 1.17 10.62 10.03
C THR A 121 2.64 10.70 10.45
N GLU A 122 3.32 9.54 10.51
CA GLU A 122 4.73 9.50 10.91
C GLU A 122 5.66 10.06 9.84
N ILE A 123 5.39 9.79 8.57
CA ILE A 123 6.14 10.38 7.46
C ILE A 123 6.04 11.92 7.50
N VAL A 124 4.84 12.47 7.63
CA VAL A 124 4.61 13.92 7.67
C VAL A 124 5.27 14.54 8.91
N ARG A 125 5.07 13.95 10.09
CA ARG A 125 5.69 14.41 11.34
C ARG A 125 7.22 14.39 11.26
N ALA A 126 7.81 13.31 10.74
CA ALA A 126 9.26 13.20 10.57
C ALA A 126 9.80 14.25 9.60
N GLY A 127 9.06 14.58 8.53
CA GLY A 127 9.46 15.62 7.60
C GLY A 127 9.39 17.04 8.16
N VAL A 128 8.43 17.33 9.03
CA VAL A 128 8.38 18.59 9.78
C VAL A 128 9.58 18.69 10.73
N ALA A 129 9.87 17.61 11.47
CA ALA A 129 11.01 17.55 12.38
C ALA A 129 12.38 17.63 11.67
N ALA A 130 12.44 17.27 10.39
CA ALA A 130 13.66 17.36 9.58
C ALA A 130 14.01 18.78 9.12
N VAL A 131 13.14 19.77 9.33
CA VAL A 131 13.44 21.17 8.97
C VAL A 131 14.54 21.72 9.89
N PRO A 132 15.61 22.34 9.34
CA PRO A 132 16.69 22.88 10.16
C PRO A 132 16.21 23.88 11.20
N LYS A 133 16.65 23.71 12.46
CA LYS A 133 16.28 24.59 13.59
C LYS A 133 16.62 26.06 13.32
N GLY A 134 17.73 26.34 12.64
CA GLY A 134 18.13 27.71 12.29
C GLY A 134 17.12 28.46 11.43
N LEU A 135 16.31 27.77 10.60
CA LEU A 135 15.21 28.41 9.86
C LEU A 135 14.07 28.83 10.80
N ILE A 136 13.81 28.03 11.83
CA ILE A 136 12.79 28.30 12.84
C ILE A 136 13.26 29.47 13.73
N GLU A 137 14.51 29.45 14.19
CA GLU A 137 15.14 30.52 14.98
C GLU A 137 15.18 31.86 14.21
N ALA A 138 15.45 31.83 12.90
CA ALA A 138 15.40 33.00 12.04
C ALA A 138 13.96 33.55 11.89
N ALA A 139 12.96 32.67 11.78
CA ALA A 139 11.56 33.07 11.74
C ALA A 139 11.11 33.73 13.05
N GLU A 140 11.54 33.17 14.18
CA GLU A 140 11.30 33.72 15.52
C GLU A 140 11.98 35.08 15.69
N SER A 141 13.20 35.25 15.17
CA SER A 141 13.93 36.53 15.15
C SER A 141 13.22 37.62 14.33
N LEU A 142 12.43 37.21 13.33
CA LEU A 142 11.56 38.09 12.54
C LEU A 142 10.16 38.29 13.16
N ALA A 143 9.98 37.89 14.43
CA ALA A 143 8.71 37.96 15.16
C ALA A 143 7.53 37.26 14.45
N MET A 144 7.82 36.21 13.66
CA MET A 144 6.76 35.42 13.02
C MET A 144 6.00 34.61 14.07
N SER A 145 4.67 34.68 14.03
CA SER A 145 3.80 33.79 14.81
C SER A 145 4.02 32.32 14.42
N ARG A 146 3.66 31.38 15.30
CA ARG A 146 3.76 29.93 15.04
C ARG A 146 3.09 29.52 13.72
N TRP A 147 1.95 30.11 13.40
CA TRP A 147 1.24 29.82 12.15
C TRP A 147 1.95 30.40 10.92
N GLN A 148 2.54 31.58 11.04
CA GLN A 148 3.36 32.16 9.98
C GLN A 148 4.63 31.33 9.75
N CYS A 149 5.33 30.92 10.81
CA CYS A 149 6.51 30.07 10.73
C CYS A 149 6.16 28.72 10.07
N LEU A 150 5.09 28.05 10.53
CA LEU A 150 4.65 26.80 9.93
C LEU A 150 4.35 26.95 8.43
N ARG A 151 3.51 27.92 8.05
CA ARG A 151 3.03 28.10 6.67
C ARG A 151 4.14 28.54 5.71
N HIS A 152 5.01 29.45 6.13
CA HIS A 152 5.97 30.10 5.23
C HIS A 152 7.37 29.49 5.30
N VAL A 153 7.77 28.95 6.44
CA VAL A 153 9.14 28.48 6.68
C VAL A 153 9.21 26.95 6.67
N ILE A 154 8.30 26.27 7.38
CA ILE A 154 8.38 24.81 7.59
C ILE A 154 7.70 24.04 6.45
N LEU A 155 6.50 24.46 6.03
CA LEU A 155 5.63 23.67 5.16
C LEU A 155 6.28 23.27 3.84
N ARG A 156 6.97 24.21 3.17
CA ARG A 156 7.58 23.95 1.86
C ARG A 156 8.79 23.00 1.93
N PRO A 157 9.79 23.21 2.81
CA PRO A 157 10.87 22.25 3.02
C PRO A 157 10.35 20.88 3.45
N ALA A 158 9.44 20.84 4.43
CA ALA A 158 8.85 19.59 4.91
C ALA A 158 8.18 18.83 3.77
N LEU A 159 7.35 19.50 2.95
CA LEU A 159 6.67 18.88 1.81
C LEU A 159 7.65 18.27 0.79
N LYS A 160 8.77 18.94 0.50
CA LYS A 160 9.82 18.41 -0.37
C LYS A 160 10.47 17.15 0.21
N THR A 161 10.69 17.12 1.52
CA THR A 161 11.30 15.98 2.22
C THR A 161 10.36 14.78 2.30
N VAL A 162 9.07 15.00 2.58
CA VAL A 162 8.10 13.90 2.77
C VAL A 162 7.61 13.30 1.46
N TRP A 163 7.60 14.07 0.36
CA TRP A 163 6.98 13.64 -0.89
C TRP A 163 7.50 12.29 -1.41
N PRO A 164 8.82 12.03 -1.51
CA PRO A 164 9.32 10.73 -1.96
C PRO A 164 8.92 9.57 -1.03
N ALA A 165 8.85 9.82 0.28
CA ALA A 165 8.42 8.84 1.26
C ALA A 165 6.93 8.52 1.13
N LEU A 166 6.08 9.53 0.95
CA LEU A 166 4.64 9.34 0.69
C LEU A 166 4.39 8.58 -0.61
N CYS A 167 5.12 8.91 -1.68
CA CYS A 167 5.04 8.16 -2.95
C CYS A 167 5.38 6.69 -2.74
N SER A 168 6.45 6.40 -1.99
CA SER A 168 6.85 5.03 -1.68
C SER A 168 5.78 4.31 -0.86
N GLN A 169 5.22 4.99 0.14
CA GLN A 169 4.18 4.41 1.00
C GLN A 169 2.89 4.10 0.22
N ILE A 170 2.47 4.96 -0.71
CA ILE A 170 1.30 4.70 -1.57
C ILE A 170 1.53 3.45 -2.42
N VAL A 171 2.72 3.29 -3.00
CA VAL A 171 3.06 2.08 -3.78
C VAL A 171 3.10 0.84 -2.89
N ILE A 172 3.62 0.94 -1.66
CA ILE A 172 3.60 -0.18 -0.70
C ILE A 172 2.16 -0.59 -0.37
N VAL A 173 1.26 0.37 -0.14
CA VAL A 173 -0.15 0.09 0.13
C VAL A 173 -0.87 -0.49 -1.09
N MET A 174 -0.54 -0.03 -2.30
CA MET A 174 -1.05 -0.62 -3.55
C MET A 174 -0.63 -2.09 -3.68
N LEU A 175 0.63 -2.43 -3.39
CA LEU A 175 1.09 -3.83 -3.40
C LEU A 175 0.41 -4.64 -2.27
N GLY A 176 0.21 -4.01 -1.11
CA GLY A 176 -0.52 -4.57 0.02
C GLY A 176 -2.00 -4.84 -0.25
N SER A 177 -2.61 -4.20 -1.26
CA SER A 177 -4.00 -4.47 -1.64
C SER A 177 -4.21 -5.91 -2.09
N SER A 178 -3.16 -6.62 -2.53
CA SER A 178 -3.24 -8.05 -2.88
C SER A 178 -3.81 -8.90 -1.75
N VAL A 179 -3.57 -8.51 -0.49
CA VAL A 179 -4.11 -9.18 0.71
C VAL A 179 -5.64 -9.02 0.80
N CYS A 180 -6.21 -8.00 0.18
CA CYS A 180 -7.65 -7.77 0.16
C CYS A 180 -8.42 -8.86 -0.60
N SER A 181 -7.75 -9.58 -1.51
CA SER A 181 -8.33 -10.76 -2.16
C SER A 181 -8.82 -11.82 -1.17
N GLN A 182 -8.24 -11.87 0.04
CA GLN A 182 -8.60 -12.84 1.08
C GLN A 182 -10.01 -12.63 1.66
N ILE A 183 -10.58 -11.44 1.46
CA ILE A 183 -11.97 -11.12 1.82
C ILE A 183 -12.84 -10.91 0.57
N ALA A 184 -12.44 -11.51 -0.55
CA ALA A 184 -13.12 -11.43 -1.84
C ALA A 184 -13.27 -10.00 -2.40
N ALA A 185 -12.31 -9.10 -2.13
CA ALA A 185 -12.22 -7.87 -2.90
C ALA A 185 -11.69 -8.20 -4.30
N GLU A 186 -12.43 -7.81 -5.34
CA GLU A 186 -12.16 -8.11 -6.77
C GLU A 186 -10.99 -7.29 -7.33
N GLU A 187 -9.81 -7.41 -6.75
CA GLU A 187 -8.58 -6.77 -7.21
C GLU A 187 -7.69 -7.75 -7.99
N LEU A 188 -6.53 -7.30 -8.47
CA LEU A 188 -5.70 -8.09 -9.40
C LEU A 188 -5.31 -9.49 -8.87
N THR A 189 -5.01 -9.63 -7.58
CA THR A 189 -4.70 -10.94 -6.99
C THR A 189 -5.95 -11.81 -6.86
N PHE A 190 -7.13 -11.24 -6.63
CA PHE A 190 -8.39 -12.00 -6.67
C PHE A 190 -8.62 -12.63 -8.05
N GLU A 191 -8.48 -11.85 -9.13
CA GLU A 191 -8.64 -12.35 -10.50
C GLU A 191 -7.59 -13.42 -10.85
N ALA A 192 -6.34 -13.22 -10.43
CA ALA A 192 -5.30 -14.23 -10.57
C ALA A 192 -5.65 -15.53 -9.83
N ASN A 193 -6.14 -15.43 -8.60
CA ASN A 193 -6.60 -16.58 -7.80
C ASN A 193 -7.77 -17.30 -8.47
N LEU A 194 -8.71 -16.56 -9.07
CA LEU A 194 -9.85 -17.13 -9.79
C LEU A 194 -9.39 -17.93 -11.01
N ILE A 195 -8.50 -17.36 -11.84
CA ILE A 195 -8.00 -18.02 -13.05
C ILE A 195 -7.20 -19.27 -12.69
N GLN A 196 -6.28 -19.19 -11.72
CA GLN A 196 -5.49 -20.36 -11.32
C GLN A 196 -6.36 -21.45 -10.70
N SER A 197 -7.44 -21.11 -9.98
CA SER A 197 -8.34 -22.11 -9.38
C SER A 197 -9.14 -22.89 -10.43
N ARG A 198 -9.44 -22.25 -11.57
CA ARG A 198 -10.18 -22.86 -12.69
C ARG A 198 -9.28 -23.65 -13.64
N THR A 199 -8.04 -23.19 -13.82
CA THR A 199 -7.12 -23.71 -14.83
C THR A 199 -6.01 -24.59 -14.25
N PHE A 200 -5.83 -24.55 -12.93
CA PHE A 200 -4.75 -25.19 -12.17
C PHE A 200 -3.34 -24.79 -12.64
N ARG A 201 -3.21 -23.62 -13.27
CA ARG A 201 -1.95 -23.04 -13.79
C ARG A 201 -1.45 -21.93 -12.89
N ALA A 202 -1.01 -22.29 -11.68
CA ALA A 202 -0.57 -21.33 -10.68
C ALA A 202 0.68 -20.55 -11.11
N PHE A 203 1.68 -21.22 -11.69
CA PHE A 203 2.96 -20.58 -12.00
C PHE A 203 2.82 -19.46 -13.02
N GLU A 204 2.20 -19.71 -14.18
CA GLU A 204 2.07 -18.70 -15.23
C GLU A 204 1.17 -17.55 -14.78
N VAL A 205 0.06 -17.85 -14.09
CA VAL A 205 -0.90 -16.83 -13.64
C VAL A 205 -0.28 -15.92 -12.59
N TYR A 206 0.44 -16.45 -11.59
CA TYR A 206 1.13 -15.61 -10.61
C TYR A 206 2.35 -14.88 -11.19
N LEU A 207 3.05 -15.47 -12.18
CA LEU A 207 4.09 -14.75 -12.92
C LEU A 207 3.50 -13.54 -13.66
N ALA A 208 2.39 -13.72 -14.38
CA ALA A 208 1.70 -12.64 -15.08
C ALA A 208 1.21 -11.56 -14.10
N SER A 209 0.53 -11.95 -13.01
CA SER A 209 0.08 -11.02 -11.98
C SER A 209 1.24 -10.24 -11.34
N THR A 210 2.37 -10.91 -11.06
CA THR A 210 3.59 -10.26 -10.53
C THR A 210 4.13 -9.21 -11.50
N LEU A 211 4.23 -9.54 -12.80
CA LEU A 211 4.67 -8.58 -13.82
C LEU A 211 3.68 -7.41 -13.96
N MET A 212 2.39 -7.66 -13.82
CA MET A 212 1.37 -6.62 -13.81
C MET A 212 1.50 -5.71 -12.59
N TYR A 213 1.66 -6.23 -11.37
CA TYR A 213 1.93 -5.41 -10.19
C TYR A 213 3.21 -4.60 -10.32
N LEU A 214 4.26 -5.17 -10.90
CA LEU A 214 5.50 -4.45 -11.18
C LEU A 214 5.26 -3.29 -12.15
N ALA A 215 4.53 -3.53 -13.25
CA ALA A 215 4.16 -2.49 -14.21
C ALA A 215 3.31 -1.39 -13.56
N LEU A 216 2.31 -1.75 -12.76
CA LEU A 216 1.48 -0.83 -11.99
C LEU A 216 2.33 -0.01 -11.01
N ALA A 217 3.24 -0.64 -10.28
CA ALA A 217 4.11 0.03 -9.31
C ALA A 217 5.02 1.06 -9.98
N ILE A 218 5.60 0.71 -11.13
CA ILE A 218 6.41 1.64 -11.93
C ILE A 218 5.54 2.78 -12.46
N ALA A 219 4.35 2.48 -13.00
CA ALA A 219 3.43 3.48 -13.53
C ALA A 219 2.98 4.47 -12.45
N VAL A 220 2.47 3.98 -11.32
CA VAL A 220 2.04 4.81 -10.18
C VAL A 220 3.20 5.63 -9.63
N ARG A 221 4.37 5.04 -9.41
CA ARG A 221 5.55 5.78 -8.94
C ARG A 221 5.95 6.89 -9.90
N LYS A 222 6.00 6.62 -11.21
CA LYS A 222 6.30 7.62 -12.23
C LYS A 222 5.27 8.74 -12.24
N SER A 223 3.98 8.42 -12.18
CA SER A 223 2.89 9.40 -12.13
C SER A 223 2.99 10.30 -10.90
N LEU A 224 3.21 9.74 -9.71
CA LEU A 224 3.37 10.49 -8.46
C LEU A 224 4.63 11.37 -8.47
N HIS A 225 5.76 10.86 -8.99
CA HIS A 225 6.98 11.66 -9.13
C HIS A 225 6.82 12.80 -10.13
N ALA A 226 6.16 12.57 -11.27
CA ALA A 226 5.86 13.60 -12.26
C ALA A 226 4.97 14.71 -11.65
N PHE A 227 3.93 14.31 -10.92
CA PHE A 227 3.09 15.23 -10.16
C PHE A 227 3.90 16.06 -9.16
N GLY A 228 4.74 15.42 -8.33
CA GLY A 228 5.59 16.12 -7.36
C GLY A 228 6.58 17.09 -7.99
N LYS A 229 7.18 16.72 -9.14
CA LYS A 229 8.09 17.62 -9.88
C LYS A 229 7.36 18.89 -10.34
N HIS A 230 6.11 18.77 -10.78
CA HIS A 230 5.33 19.89 -11.27
C HIS A 230 4.85 20.82 -10.15
N TYR A 231 4.32 20.25 -9.06
CA TYR A 231 3.65 21.02 -8.01
C TYR A 231 4.52 21.37 -6.79
N ILE A 232 5.52 20.55 -6.45
CA ILE A 232 6.29 20.69 -5.19
C ILE A 232 7.69 21.25 -5.45
N ARG A 233 8.30 20.91 -6.59
CA ARG A 233 9.69 21.28 -6.90
C ARG A 233 9.83 22.63 -7.61
N ARG A 234 8.72 23.28 -8.03
CA ARG A 234 8.70 24.67 -8.53
C ARG A 234 8.80 25.69 -7.39
N GLY A 235 9.97 25.74 -6.74
CA GLY A 235 10.39 26.87 -5.92
C GLY A 235 11.81 27.21 -6.33
N ARG A 236 11.98 28.36 -6.99
CA ARG A 236 13.24 28.88 -7.53
C ARG A 236 14.37 28.77 -6.50
N ALA A 237 15.51 28.25 -6.96
CA ALA A 237 16.81 28.51 -6.35
C ALA A 237 17.12 30.01 -6.45
#